data_AF-A0A948WN77-F1
#
_entry.id   AF-A0A948WN77-F1
#
_cell.length_a   1.000
_cell.length_b   1.000
_cell.length_c   1.000
_cell.angle_alpha   90.00
_cell.angle_beta   90.00
_cell.angle_gamma   90.00
#
_symmetry.space_group_name_H-M   'P 1'
#
loop_
_entity.id
_entity.type
_entity.pdbx_description
1 polymer ?
#
loop_
_entity_poly.entity_id
_entity_poly.type
_entity_poly.pdbx_seq_one_letter_code
_entity_poly.pdbx_strand_id
1 'polypeptide(L)'
;MPERRYSAEEVDAAVAALADGERFAHAQEIVTHAAPGLQRILGEALQAGGFFEPAHEGEIDRVASIETLEERRAAVAVLLAEEARVAMLVGVAVGLELAAELESSGPGGREGEEGQ
;
A
#
# COMPACT_ATOMS: atom_id res chain seq x y z
N MET A 1 -21.10 3.61 -11.70
CA MET A 1 -20.64 2.52 -12.59
C MET A 1 -20.68 1.22 -11.79
N PRO A 2 -21.11 0.08 -12.34
CA PRO A 2 -21.11 -1.18 -11.58
C PRO A 2 -19.67 -1.54 -11.19
N GLU A 3 -19.45 -1.92 -9.93
CA GLU A 3 -18.17 -2.43 -9.44
C GLU A 3 -17.78 -3.67 -10.25
N ARG A 4 -16.80 -3.52 -11.14
CA ARG A 4 -16.27 -4.63 -11.92
C ARG A 4 -15.52 -5.56 -10.96
N ARG A 5 -16.04 -6.76 -10.71
CA ARG A 5 -15.34 -7.78 -9.93
C ARG A 5 -14.33 -8.49 -10.83
N TYR A 6 -13.05 -8.44 -10.45
CA TYR A 6 -11.98 -9.15 -11.13
C TYR A 6 -11.91 -10.61 -10.67
N SER A 7 -11.62 -11.53 -11.58
CA SER A 7 -11.34 -12.93 -11.28
C SER A 7 -9.89 -13.11 -10.80
N ALA A 8 -9.61 -14.23 -10.10
CA ALA A 8 -8.25 -14.54 -9.64
C ALA A 8 -7.25 -14.65 -10.81
N GLU A 9 -7.66 -15.20 -11.95
CA GLU A 9 -6.83 -15.35 -13.15
C GLU A 9 -6.47 -13.99 -13.76
N GLU A 10 -7.39 -13.02 -13.75
CA GLU A 10 -7.12 -11.64 -14.18
C GLU A 10 -6.12 -10.95 -13.24
N VAL A 11 -6.22 -11.19 -11.94
CA VAL A 11 -5.28 -10.66 -10.94
C VAL A 11 -3.88 -11.26 -11.14
N ASP A 12 -3.77 -12.57 -11.29
CA ASP A 12 -2.49 -13.25 -11.52
C ASP A 12 -1.82 -12.78 -12.83
N ALA A 13 -2.60 -12.60 -13.90
CA ALA A 13 -2.11 -12.07 -15.17
C ALA A 13 -1.61 -10.61 -15.03
N ALA A 14 -2.32 -9.79 -14.24
CA ALA A 14 -1.89 -8.42 -13.95
C ALA A 14 -0.58 -8.39 -13.13
N VAL A 15 -0.45 -9.28 -12.13
CA VAL A 15 0.78 -9.43 -11.34
C VAL A 15 1.95 -9.86 -12.23
N ALA A 16 1.73 -10.82 -13.13
CA ALA A 16 2.75 -11.24 -14.10
C ALA A 16 3.16 -10.10 -15.04
N ALA A 17 2.22 -9.24 -15.46
CA ALA A 17 2.50 -8.07 -16.29
C ALA A 17 3.26 -6.97 -15.52
N LEU A 18 3.13 -6.89 -14.19
CA LEU A 18 3.92 -5.97 -13.35
C LEU A 18 5.36 -6.44 -13.11
N ALA A 19 5.63 -7.74 -13.31
CA ALA A 19 7.00 -8.28 -13.26
C ALA A 19 7.86 -7.85 -14.47
N ASP A 20 7.24 -7.21 -15.47
CA ASP A 20 7.94 -6.52 -16.56
C ASP A 20 8.65 -5.26 -16.02
N GLY A 21 9.99 -5.31 -15.99
CA GLY A 21 10.83 -4.31 -15.33
C GLY A 21 10.66 -2.89 -15.85
N GLU A 22 10.30 -2.70 -17.12
CA GLU A 22 10.07 -1.35 -17.69
C GLU A 22 8.76 -0.72 -17.16
N ARG A 23 7.69 -1.51 -17.01
CA ARG A 23 6.43 -1.01 -16.44
C ARG A 23 6.56 -0.69 -14.97
N PHE A 24 7.29 -1.53 -14.23
CA PHE A 24 7.58 -1.30 -12.83
C PHE A 24 8.42 -0.02 -12.63
N ALA A 25 9.44 0.19 -13.46
CA ALA A 25 10.27 1.40 -13.41
C ALA A 25 9.46 2.68 -13.67
N HIS A 26 8.57 2.68 -14.66
CA HIS A 26 7.71 3.83 -14.94
C HIS A 26 6.74 4.12 -13.78
N ALA A 27 6.16 3.08 -13.18
CA ALA A 27 5.33 3.22 -11.98
C ALA A 27 6.14 3.80 -10.80
N GLN A 28 7.39 3.36 -10.61
CA GLN A 28 8.28 3.90 -9.58
C GLN A 28 8.60 5.39 -9.80
N GLU A 29 8.81 5.83 -11.04
CA GLU A 29 9.06 7.24 -11.37
C GLU A 29 7.87 8.13 -11.01
N ILE A 30 6.65 7.71 -11.34
CA ILE A 30 5.42 8.44 -11.00
C ILE A 30 5.22 8.48 -9.48
N VAL A 31 5.38 7.33 -8.82
CA VAL A 31 5.25 7.23 -7.35
C VAL A 31 6.28 8.09 -6.64
N THR A 32 7.51 8.21 -7.16
CA THR A 32 8.56 9.07 -6.56
C THR A 32 8.13 10.54 -6.48
N HIS A 33 7.40 11.03 -7.48
CA HIS A 33 6.86 12.40 -7.48
C HIS A 33 5.67 12.57 -6.53
N ALA A 34 4.84 11.53 -6.37
CA ALA A 34 3.71 11.50 -5.45
C ALA A 34 4.11 11.17 -3.99
N ALA A 35 5.33 10.65 -3.77
CA ALA A 35 5.78 10.07 -2.51
C ALA A 35 5.61 10.98 -1.29
N PRO A 36 5.87 12.30 -1.33
CA PRO A 36 5.66 13.17 -0.16
C PRO A 36 4.19 13.35 0.23
N GLY A 37 3.27 13.30 -0.75
CA GLY A 37 1.82 13.33 -0.50
C GLY A 37 1.33 12.00 0.06
N LEU A 38 1.77 10.90 -0.55
CA LEU A 38 1.43 9.54 -0.13
C LEU A 38 1.95 9.22 1.27
N GLN A 39 3.17 9.64 1.62
CA GLN A 39 3.73 9.47 2.97
C GLN A 39 2.90 10.13 4.06
N ARG A 40 2.30 11.30 3.79
CA ARG A 40 1.41 11.96 4.77
C ARG A 40 0.14 11.17 4.97
N ILE A 41 -0.51 10.74 3.90
CA ILE A 41 -1.73 9.93 3.95
C ILE A 41 -1.45 8.58 4.61
N LEU A 42 -0.36 7.90 4.26
CA LEU A 42 0.04 6.65 4.90
C LEU A 42 0.32 6.85 6.39
N GLY A 43 1.05 7.91 6.75
CA GLY A 43 1.34 8.23 8.15
C GLY A 43 0.06 8.47 8.95
N GLU A 44 -0.88 9.23 8.41
CA GLU A 44 -2.18 9.48 9.02
C GLU A 44 -3.03 8.21 9.11
N ALA A 45 -3.05 7.37 8.07
CA ALA A 45 -3.79 6.11 8.06
C ALA A 45 -3.23 5.08 9.05
N LEU A 46 -1.91 5.00 9.18
CA LEU A 46 -1.24 4.13 10.15
C LEU A 46 -1.48 4.61 11.59
N GLN A 47 -1.50 5.93 11.82
CA GLN A 47 -1.83 6.50 13.13
C GLN A 47 -3.32 6.35 13.47
N ALA A 48 -4.23 6.59 12.51
CA ALA A 48 -5.67 6.51 12.71
C ALA A 48 -6.21 5.06 12.78
N GLY A 49 -5.53 4.13 12.11
CA GLY A 49 -5.87 2.71 12.13
C GLY A 49 -5.36 1.95 13.36
N GLY A 50 -4.71 2.63 14.30
CA GLY A 50 -4.14 2.00 15.48
C GLY A 50 -2.95 1.07 15.19
N PHE A 51 -2.31 1.19 14.02
CA PHE A 51 -1.19 0.31 13.65
C PHE A 51 0.06 0.51 14.53
N PHE A 52 0.20 1.71 15.10
CA PHE A 52 1.26 2.05 16.08
C PHE A 52 0.71 2.14 17.52
N GLU A 53 -0.39 1.45 17.83
CA GLU A 53 -0.95 1.41 19.18
C GLU A 53 -0.08 0.61 20.16
N PRO A 54 -0.36 0.70 21.49
CA PRO A 54 0.39 0.03 22.55
C PRO A 54 0.62 -1.48 22.36
N ALA A 55 -0.17 -2.15 21.50
CA ALA A 55 0.04 -3.55 21.13
C ALA A 55 1.35 -3.76 20.34
N HIS A 56 1.73 -2.82 19.47
CA HIS A 56 2.97 -2.89 18.69
C HIS A 56 4.21 -2.67 19.59
N GLU A 57 4.14 -1.70 20.51
CA GLU A 57 5.18 -1.47 21.52
C GLU A 57 5.36 -2.69 22.44
N GLY A 58 4.26 -3.31 22.88
CA GLY A 58 4.32 -4.54 23.69
C GLY A 58 4.95 -5.72 22.96
N GLU A 59 4.79 -5.78 21.64
CA GLU A 59 5.42 -6.81 20.81
C GLU A 59 6.92 -6.58 20.59
N ILE A 60 7.31 -5.32 20.37
CA ILE A 60 8.72 -4.93 20.34
C ILE A 60 9.38 -5.27 21.67
N ASP A 61 8.75 -4.92 22.80
CA ASP A 61 9.26 -5.20 24.14
C ASP A 61 9.38 -6.71 24.40
N ARG A 62 8.36 -7.50 24.00
CA ARG A 62 8.41 -8.96 24.09
C ARG A 62 9.60 -9.51 23.33
N VAL A 63 9.78 -9.13 22.06
CA VAL A 63 10.89 -9.61 21.22
C VAL A 63 12.25 -9.13 21.76
N ALA A 64 12.33 -7.90 22.25
CA ALA A 64 13.55 -7.32 22.82
C ALA A 64 13.98 -8.04 24.11
N SER A 65 13.02 -8.54 24.91
CA SER A 65 13.27 -9.26 26.15
C SER A 65 13.80 -10.70 25.98
N ILE A 66 13.78 -11.24 24.75
CA ILE A 66 14.27 -12.60 24.49
C ILE A 66 15.77 -12.66 24.78
N GLU A 67 16.18 -13.58 25.65
CA GLU A 67 17.56 -13.65 26.15
C GLU A 67 18.54 -14.13 25.08
N THR A 68 18.19 -15.20 24.37
CA THR A 68 19.09 -15.82 23.39
C THR A 68 19.10 -15.05 22.07
N LEU A 69 20.29 -14.89 21.48
CA LEU A 69 20.42 -14.16 20.21
C LEU A 69 19.72 -14.89 19.06
N GLU A 70 19.73 -16.21 19.06
CA GLU A 70 19.15 -17.03 18.00
C GLU A 70 17.61 -16.93 17.99
N GLU A 71 16.97 -17.12 19.15
CA GLU A 71 15.51 -16.99 19.27
C GLU A 71 15.08 -15.54 19.00
N ARG A 72 15.84 -14.55 19.49
CA ARG A 72 15.54 -13.14 19.21
C ARG A 72 15.62 -12.83 17.72
N ARG A 73 16.63 -13.35 17.01
CA ARG A 73 16.73 -13.18 15.55
C ARG A 73 15.55 -13.82 14.82
N ALA A 74 15.15 -15.03 15.20
CA ALA A 74 13.99 -15.70 14.61
C ALA A 74 12.70 -14.89 14.86
N ALA A 75 12.50 -14.41 16.08
CA ALA A 75 11.34 -13.59 16.44
C ALA A 75 11.31 -12.25 15.71
N VAL A 76 12.44 -11.56 15.58
CA VAL A 76 12.57 -10.33 14.77
C VAL A 76 12.22 -10.60 13.30
N ALA A 77 12.68 -11.72 12.73
CA ALA A 77 12.36 -12.07 11.35
C ALA A 77 10.85 -12.27 11.12
N VAL A 78 10.16 -12.88 12.08
CA VAL A 78 8.70 -13.03 12.05
C VAL A 78 8.01 -11.67 12.14
N LEU A 79 8.41 -10.83 13.10
CA LEU A 79 7.84 -9.50 13.29
C LEU A 79 8.00 -8.65 12.01
N LEU A 80 9.19 -8.65 11.41
CA LEU A 80 9.44 -7.94 10.15
C LEU A 80 8.61 -8.49 8.98
N ALA A 81 8.41 -9.80 8.91
CA ALA A 81 7.57 -10.40 7.88
C ALA A 81 6.09 -10.01 8.05
N GLU A 82 5.62 -9.89 9.30
CA GLU A 82 4.30 -9.39 9.63
C GLU A 82 4.09 -7.94 9.22
N GLU A 83 5.03 -7.07 9.58
CA GLU A 83 5.00 -5.65 9.21
C GLU A 83 5.10 -5.46 7.68
N ALA A 84 5.95 -6.22 7.00
CA ALA A 84 6.05 -6.15 5.54
C ALA A 84 4.72 -6.51 4.86
N ARG A 85 4.02 -7.54 5.36
CA ARG A 85 2.71 -7.94 4.84
C ARG A 85 1.67 -6.85 5.04
N VAL A 86 1.64 -6.24 6.22
CA VAL A 86 0.73 -5.12 6.53
C VAL A 86 1.02 -3.93 5.63
N ALA A 87 2.29 -3.52 5.53
CA ALA A 87 2.70 -2.40 4.68
C ALA A 87 2.32 -2.64 3.22
N MET A 88 2.45 -3.88 2.74
CA MET A 88 2.01 -4.27 1.40
C MET A 88 0.50 -4.12 1.23
N LEU A 89 -0.31 -4.61 2.18
CA LEU A 89 -1.77 -4.50 2.13
C LEU A 89 -2.22 -3.03 2.09
N VAL A 90 -1.65 -2.19 2.97
CA VAL A 90 -1.93 -0.75 3.00
C VAL A 90 -1.50 -0.08 1.69
N GLY A 91 -0.29 -0.37 1.22
CA GLY A 91 0.23 0.19 -0.02
C GLY A 91 -0.61 -0.16 -1.24
N VAL A 92 -1.06 -1.42 -1.35
CA VAL A 92 -1.95 -1.88 -2.43
C VAL A 92 -3.32 -1.20 -2.33
N ALA A 93 -3.92 -1.13 -1.14
CA ALA A 93 -5.21 -0.47 -0.95
C ALA A 93 -5.15 1.01 -1.35
N VAL A 94 -4.14 1.75 -0.89
CA VAL A 94 -3.93 3.15 -1.27
C VAL A 94 -3.70 3.29 -2.78
N GLY A 95 -2.95 2.37 -3.39
CA GLY A 95 -2.74 2.35 -4.84
C GLY A 95 -4.03 2.15 -5.64
N LEU A 96 -4.92 1.25 -5.18
CA LEU A 96 -6.22 1.01 -5.81
C LEU A 96 -7.14 2.23 -5.70
N GLU A 97 -7.23 2.84 -4.51
CA GLU A 97 -8.04 4.05 -4.31
C GLU A 97 -7.51 5.24 -5.13
N LEU A 98 -6.18 5.41 -5.19
CA LEU A 98 -5.58 6.45 -6.03
C LEU A 98 -5.89 6.24 -7.51
N ALA A 99 -5.82 5.01 -8.01
CA ALA A 99 -6.17 4.69 -9.39
C ALA A 99 -7.64 5.00 -9.68
N ALA A 100 -8.56 4.60 -8.78
CA ALA A 100 -9.98 4.92 -8.90
C ALA A 100 -10.25 6.43 -8.91
N GLU A 101 -9.57 7.19 -8.04
CA GLU A 101 -9.67 8.64 -7.99
C GLU A 101 -9.19 9.28 -9.30
N LEU A 102 -8.04 8.84 -9.84
CA LEU A 102 -7.50 9.32 -11.11
C LEU A 102 -8.40 9.00 -12.31
N GLU A 103 -9.02 7.82 -12.34
CA GLU A 103 -10.01 7.45 -13.37
C GLU A 103 -11.27 8.33 -13.28
N SER A 104 -11.73 8.63 -12.06
CA SER A 104 -12.88 9.51 -11.83
C SER A 104 -12.59 10.98 -12.15
N SER A 105 -11.33 11.40 -11.98
CA SER A 105 -10.81 12.75 -12.25
C SER A 105 -10.33 12.94 -13.70
N GLY A 106 -10.47 11.92 -14.56
CA GLY A 106 -10.10 11.97 -15.97
C GLY A 106 -10.85 13.06 -16.77
N PRO A 107 -10.30 13.54 -17.90
CA PRO A 107 -10.82 14.66 -18.66
C PRO A 107 -12.12 14.29 -19.39
N GLY A 108 -13.23 14.35 -18.65
CA GLY A 108 -14.59 14.16 -19.17
C GLY A 108 -15.69 14.75 -18.27
N GLY A 109 -15.36 15.20 -17.05
CA GLY A 109 -16.32 15.79 -16.12
C GLY A 109 -16.56 17.30 -16.25
N ARG A 110 -15.99 17.96 -17.27
CA ARG A 110 -16.12 19.41 -17.50
C ARG A 110 -16.45 19.75 -18.96
N GLU A 111 -17.31 18.97 -19.60
CA GLU A 111 -17.96 19.36 -20.85
C GLU A 111 -19.47 19.39 -20.62
N GLY A 112 -19.92 20.49 -20.03
CA GLY A 112 -21.34 20.67 -19.74
C GLY A 112 -21.55 21.90 -18.89
N GLU A 113 -21.24 23.09 -19.44
CA GLU A 113 -21.84 24.39 -19.09
C GLU A 113 -21.12 25.54 -19.81
N GLU A 114 -21.00 25.52 -21.13
CA GLU A 114 -20.73 26.74 -21.91
C GLU A 114 -21.54 26.73 -23.21
N GLY A 115 -22.45 27.70 -23.35
CA GLY A 115 -22.94 28.17 -24.66
C GLY A 115 -24.42 27.94 -24.97
N GLN A 116 -25.26 28.85 -24.42
CA GLN A 116 -26.37 29.59 -25.07
C GLN A 116 -27.15 28.94 -26.23
#